data_AF-U9UQH1-F1
#
_entry.id   AF-U9UQH1-F1
#
_cell.length_a   1.000
_cell.length_b   1.000
_cell.length_c   1.000
_cell.angle_alpha   90.00
_cell.angle_beta   90.00
_cell.angle_gamma   90.00
#
_symmetry.space_group_name_H-M   'P 1'
#
loop_
_entity.id
_entity.type
_entity.pdbx_description
1 polymer ?
#
loop_
_entity_poly.entity_id
_entity_poly.type
_entity_poly.pdbx_seq_one_letter_code
_entity_poly.pdbx_strand_id
1 'polypeptide(L)'
;MEEFKLSDDVIEQIKNFNYWSLTDEQRLLIDKLILNEELKERYKKNGLCKDCKQPKVSDYWCQCKFQQNFKNWTSGNNKVDNFIQKTQLKAKVGREMLEWIEYDRFENVEYLAKGGFGTIY
;
A
#
# COMPACT_ATOMS: atom_id res chain seq x y z
N MET A 1 9.68 -10.31 1.34
CA MET A 1 8.56 -10.23 0.38
C MET A 1 8.97 -9.14 -0.58
N GLU A 2 9.40 -9.50 -1.78
CA GLU A 2 9.85 -8.51 -2.76
C GLU A 2 8.69 -7.55 -3.06
N GLU A 3 8.97 -6.26 -2.96
CA GLU A 3 8.04 -5.25 -3.42
C GLU A 3 8.00 -5.31 -4.95
N PHE A 4 6.90 -5.80 -5.52
CA PHE A 4 6.67 -5.71 -6.94
C PHE A 4 6.41 -4.25 -7.31
N LYS A 5 7.46 -3.55 -7.71
CA LYS A 5 7.43 -2.17 -8.21
C LYS A 5 7.98 -2.14 -9.63
N LEU A 6 7.40 -1.28 -10.48
CA LEU A 6 7.95 -0.97 -11.79
C LEU A 6 9.26 -0.20 -11.63
N SER A 7 10.21 -0.45 -12.53
CA SER A 7 11.44 0.36 -12.62
C SER A 7 11.14 1.75 -13.20
N ASP A 8 12.00 2.71 -12.89
CA ASP A 8 11.87 4.09 -13.36
C ASP A 8 11.87 4.17 -14.89
N ASP A 9 12.68 3.34 -15.57
CA ASP A 9 12.71 3.26 -17.04
C ASP A 9 11.37 2.85 -17.66
N VAL A 10 10.66 1.93 -17.01
CA VAL A 10 9.32 1.51 -17.46
C VAL A 10 8.32 2.63 -17.20
N ILE A 11 8.40 3.27 -16.04
CA ILE A 11 7.52 4.38 -15.65
C ILE A 11 7.66 5.54 -16.63
N GLU A 12 8.88 5.92 -17.00
CA GLU A 12 9.16 7.02 -17.93
C GLU A 12 8.54 6.80 -19.31
N GLN A 13 8.47 5.55 -19.78
CA GLN A 13 7.86 5.20 -21.06
C GLN A 13 6.33 5.29 -21.05
N ILE A 14 5.70 5.01 -19.90
CA ILE A 14 4.23 4.88 -19.80
C ILE A 14 3.56 6.04 -19.05
N LYS A 15 4.32 6.97 -18.44
CA LYS A 15 3.78 8.02 -17.55
C LYS A 15 2.79 8.98 -18.21
N ASN A 16 2.90 9.16 -19.53
CA ASN A 16 2.09 10.11 -20.28
C ASN A 16 0.86 9.48 -20.94
N PHE A 17 0.67 8.16 -20.83
CA PHE A 17 -0.50 7.54 -21.45
C PHE A 17 -1.76 7.82 -20.64
N ASN A 18 -2.85 8.05 -21.38
CA ASN A 18 -4.17 8.13 -20.78
C ASN A 18 -4.71 6.70 -20.59
N TYR A 19 -4.61 6.16 -19.37
CA TYR A 19 -5.06 4.81 -19.06
C TYR A 19 -6.57 4.60 -19.34
N TRP A 20 -7.39 5.66 -19.28
CA TRP A 20 -8.82 5.61 -19.64
C TRP A 20 -9.06 5.39 -21.14
N SER A 21 -8.05 5.64 -21.98
CA SER A 21 -8.18 5.66 -23.44
C SER A 21 -6.88 5.19 -24.12
N LEU A 22 -6.38 4.02 -23.71
CA LEU A 22 -5.19 3.41 -24.32
C LEU A 22 -5.46 2.93 -25.75
N THR A 23 -4.59 3.31 -26.69
CA THR A 23 -4.58 2.75 -28.05
C THR A 23 -4.06 1.29 -28.04
N ASP A 24 -4.34 0.54 -29.10
CA ASP A 24 -3.86 -0.85 -29.21
C ASP A 24 -2.32 -0.92 -29.19
N GLU A 25 -1.64 0.02 -29.82
CA GLU A 25 -0.18 0.14 -29.77
C GLU A 25 0.33 0.37 -28.34
N GLN A 26 -0.31 1.28 -27.58
CA GLN A 26 0.04 1.53 -26.19
C GLN A 26 -0.20 0.29 -25.32
N ARG A 27 -1.30 -0.44 -25.54
CA ARG A 27 -1.60 -1.69 -24.83
C ARG A 27 -0.53 -2.75 -25.08
N LEU A 28 -0.13 -2.94 -26.33
CA LEU A 28 0.93 -3.88 -26.71
C LEU A 28 2.28 -3.49 -26.09
N LEU A 29 2.60 -2.20 -26.05
CA LEU A 29 3.81 -1.73 -25.39
C LEU A 29 3.78 -2.01 -23.88
N ILE A 30 2.67 -1.76 -23.20
CA ILE A 30 2.49 -2.07 -21.78
C ILE A 30 2.65 -3.58 -21.53
N ASP A 31 2.05 -4.41 -22.39
CA ASP A 31 2.13 -5.88 -22.29
C ASP A 31 3.56 -6.41 -22.41
N LYS A 32 4.39 -5.71 -23.20
CA LYS A 32 5.82 -6.00 -23.35
C LYS A 32 6.66 -5.48 -22.19
N LEU A 33 6.36 -4.28 -21.67
CA LEU A 33 7.18 -3.62 -20.64
C LEU A 33 6.90 -4.13 -19.22
N ILE A 34 5.63 -4.47 -18.91
CA ILE A 34 5.22 -4.89 -17.57
C ILE A 34 4.99 -6.40 -17.54
N LEU A 35 5.99 -7.15 -17.05
CA LEU A 35 5.92 -8.61 -16.96
C LEU A 35 5.02 -9.11 -15.82
N ASN A 36 4.85 -8.31 -14.78
CA ASN A 36 4.00 -8.68 -13.66
C ASN A 36 2.53 -8.42 -14.04
N GLU A 37 1.75 -9.50 -14.19
CA GLU A 37 0.34 -9.44 -14.59
C GLU A 37 -0.51 -8.58 -13.64
N GLU A 38 -0.24 -8.62 -12.33
CA GLU A 38 -0.98 -7.80 -11.37
C GLU A 38 -0.69 -6.30 -11.56
N LEU A 39 0.57 -5.90 -11.75
CA LEU A 39 0.94 -4.51 -12.01
C LEU A 39 0.41 -4.01 -13.36
N LYS A 40 0.42 -4.89 -14.37
CA LYS A 40 -0.12 -4.63 -15.70
C LYS A 40 -1.62 -4.32 -15.63
N GLU A 41 -2.39 -5.19 -14.98
CA GLU A 41 -3.83 -5.00 -14.79
C GLU A 41 -4.13 -3.75 -13.96
N ARG A 42 -3.37 -3.51 -12.88
CA ARG A 42 -3.47 -2.29 -12.07
C ARG A 42 -3.25 -1.03 -12.91
N TYR A 43 -2.22 -1.03 -13.77
CA TYR A 43 -1.91 0.10 -14.64
C TYR A 43 -3.03 0.37 -15.64
N LYS A 44 -3.46 -0.67 -16.38
CA LYS A 44 -4.52 -0.55 -17.39
C LYS A 44 -5.85 -0.08 -16.77
N LYS A 45 -6.15 -0.54 -15.56
CA LYS A 45 -7.41 -0.21 -14.88
C LYS A 45 -7.40 1.16 -14.19
N ASN A 46 -6.34 1.45 -13.43
CA ASN A 46 -6.33 2.60 -12.52
C ASN A 46 -5.26 3.64 -12.86
N GLY A 47 -4.31 3.33 -13.74
CA GLY A 47 -3.17 4.18 -14.05
C GLY A 47 -2.15 4.29 -12.90
N LEU A 48 -1.25 5.26 -13.02
CA LEU A 48 -0.20 5.52 -12.04
C LEU A 48 -0.68 6.40 -10.88
N CYS A 49 -0.10 6.18 -9.71
CA CYS A 49 -0.24 7.08 -8.59
C CYS A 49 0.54 8.38 -8.84
N LYS A 50 -0.04 9.52 -8.44
CA LYS A 50 0.61 10.83 -8.56
C LYS A 50 1.83 10.95 -7.64
N ASP A 51 1.80 10.30 -6.48
CA ASP A 51 2.81 10.45 -5.44
C ASP A 51 4.03 9.53 -5.68
N CYS A 52 3.81 8.22 -5.85
CA CYS A 52 4.91 7.26 -6.00
C CYS A 52 5.17 6.77 -7.44
N LYS A 53 4.36 7.21 -8.41
CA LYS A 53 4.45 6.80 -9.82
C LYS A 53 4.27 5.30 -10.09
N GLN A 54 3.79 4.51 -9.12
CA GLN A 54 3.48 3.09 -9.27
C GLN A 54 2.00 2.86 -9.64
N PRO A 55 1.65 1.74 -10.30
CA PRO A 55 0.26 1.38 -10.60
C PRO A 55 -0.61 1.36 -9.34
N LYS A 56 -1.74 2.06 -9.37
CA LYS A 56 -2.68 2.11 -8.24
C LYS A 56 -3.44 0.79 -8.10
N VAL A 57 -3.80 0.45 -6.87
CA VAL A 57 -4.64 -0.74 -6.60
C VAL A 57 -6.11 -0.43 -6.92
N SER A 58 -6.55 0.80 -6.69
CA SER A 58 -7.85 1.31 -7.11
C SER A 58 -7.79 2.83 -7.37
N ASP A 59 -8.86 3.40 -7.92
CA ASP A 59 -8.91 4.81 -8.32
C ASP A 59 -8.42 5.78 -7.24
N TYR A 60 -8.78 5.51 -5.98
CA TYR A 60 -8.50 6.37 -4.82
C TYR A 60 -7.44 5.78 -3.87
N TRP A 61 -6.88 4.60 -4.16
CA TRP A 61 -5.97 3.89 -3.26
C TRP A 61 -4.61 3.60 -3.89
N CYS A 62 -3.55 4.04 -3.19
CA CYS A 62 -2.16 3.71 -3.46
C CYS A 62 -1.50 3.19 -2.19
N GLN A 63 -0.78 2.08 -2.31
CA GLN A 63 -0.02 1.48 -1.20
C GLN A 63 1.10 2.39 -0.67
N CYS A 64 1.59 3.28 -1.52
CA CYS A 64 2.64 4.26 -1.21
C CYS A 64 2.31 5.25 -0.09
N LYS A 65 1.02 5.51 0.15
CA LYS A 65 0.58 6.47 1.17
C LYS A 65 1.08 6.13 2.58
N PHE A 66 1.39 4.86 2.83
CA PHE A 66 1.75 4.37 4.16
C PHE A 66 3.18 3.83 4.24
N GLN A 67 3.79 3.48 3.11
CA GLN A 67 5.20 3.08 3.06
C GLN A 67 6.13 4.14 3.64
N GLN A 68 5.77 5.43 3.48
CA GLN A 68 6.52 6.54 4.06
C GLN A 68 6.52 6.50 5.61
N ASN A 69 5.47 5.96 6.22
CA ASN A 69 5.32 5.88 7.67
C ASN A 69 5.89 4.59 8.27
N PHE A 70 6.32 3.61 7.46
CA PHE A 70 6.87 2.35 7.97
C PHE A 70 8.08 2.55 8.89
N LYS A 71 8.85 3.63 8.69
CA LYS A 71 9.99 3.98 9.54
C LYS A 71 9.59 4.60 10.88
N ASN A 72 8.40 5.18 10.95
CA ASN A 72 7.90 5.91 12.12
C ASN A 72 6.96 5.05 12.97
N TRP A 73 6.58 3.87 12.49
CA TRP A 73 5.70 2.94 13.19
C TRP A 73 6.50 1.78 13.74
N THR A 74 6.68 1.74 15.06
CA THR A 74 7.15 0.54 15.74
C THR A 74 6.42 0.35 17.05
N SER A 75 5.82 -0.82 17.21
CA SER A 75 5.23 -1.25 18.47
C SER A 75 6.28 -1.69 19.50
N GLY A 76 7.58 -1.54 19.20
CA GLY A 76 8.66 -2.23 19.90
C GLY A 76 8.68 -3.76 19.71
N ASN A 77 7.80 -4.31 18.85
CA ASN A 77 7.71 -5.74 18.58
C ASN A 77 7.77 -6.03 17.07
N ASN A 78 8.93 -6.47 16.62
CA ASN A 78 9.20 -6.75 15.20
C ASN A 78 8.21 -7.74 14.55
N LYS A 79 7.61 -8.67 15.31
CA LYS A 79 6.62 -9.62 14.76
C LYS A 79 5.30 -8.92 14.46
N VAL A 80 4.85 -8.04 15.36
CA VAL A 80 3.64 -7.23 15.19
C VAL A 80 3.86 -6.22 14.06
N ASP A 81 4.98 -5.50 14.07
CA ASP A 81 5.33 -4.51 13.04
C ASP A 81 5.36 -5.15 11.63
N ASN A 82 6.02 -6.31 11.49
CA ASN A 82 6.06 -7.05 10.23
C ASN A 82 4.67 -7.54 9.79
N PHE A 83 3.82 -7.96 10.73
CA PHE A 83 2.44 -8.33 10.42
C PHE A 83 1.64 -7.14 9.90
N ILE A 84 1.70 -6.00 10.58
CA ILE A 84 1.03 -4.76 10.18
C ILE A 84 1.50 -4.33 8.79
N GLN A 85 2.82 -4.24 8.54
CA GLN A 85 3.36 -3.88 7.23
C GLN A 85 2.87 -4.82 6.12
N LYS A 86 2.82 -6.13 6.37
CA LYS A 86 2.30 -7.11 5.40
C LYS A 86 0.82 -6.88 5.08
N THR A 87 0.00 -6.52 6.07
CA THR A 87 -1.42 -6.21 5.83
C THR A 87 -1.57 -4.92 5.01
N GLN A 88 -0.79 -3.88 5.32
CA GLN A 88 -0.80 -2.60 4.61
C GLN A 88 -0.37 -2.75 3.14
N LEU A 89 0.64 -3.60 2.86
CA LEU A 89 1.07 -3.94 1.50
C LEU A 89 0.05 -4.76 0.71
N LYS A 90 -0.90 -5.42 1.38
CA LYS A 90 -1.97 -6.21 0.73
C LYS A 90 -3.30 -5.47 0.64
N ALA A 91 -3.48 -4.41 1.42
CA ALA A 91 -4.72 -3.64 1.45
C ALA A 91 -5.06 -3.07 0.06
N LYS A 92 -6.30 -3.30 -0.38
CA LYS A 92 -6.86 -2.80 -1.64
C LYS A 92 -7.61 -1.48 -1.47
N VAL A 93 -8.03 -1.21 -0.24
CA VAL A 93 -8.73 -0.01 0.18
C VAL A 93 -8.30 0.37 1.60
N GLY A 94 -8.55 1.62 2.00
CA GLY A 94 -8.17 2.11 3.33
C GLY A 94 -8.81 1.39 4.50
N ARG A 95 -9.95 0.75 4.31
CA ARG A 95 -10.64 0.00 5.36
C ARG A 95 -10.00 -1.36 5.67
N GLU A 96 -9.16 -1.89 4.78
CA GLU A 96 -8.47 -3.18 4.98
C GLU A 96 -7.12 -3.02 5.69
N MET A 97 -6.75 -1.79 6.00
CA MET A 97 -5.45 -1.43 6.53
C MET A 97 -5.47 -1.45 8.06
N LEU A 98 -4.45 -2.06 8.66
CA LEU A 98 -4.18 -1.94 10.09
C LEU A 98 -3.22 -0.78 10.37
N GLU A 99 -3.46 -0.04 11.44
CA GLU A 99 -2.56 0.99 11.97
C GLU A 99 -2.15 0.62 13.39
N TRP A 100 -0.87 0.83 13.73
CA TRP A 100 -0.43 0.80 15.11
C TRP A 100 -0.69 2.15 15.77
N ILE A 101 -1.40 2.15 16.89
CA ILE A 101 -1.69 3.34 17.69
C ILE A 101 -0.95 3.20 19.01
N GLU A 102 -0.02 4.12 19.26
CA GLU A 102 0.70 4.18 20.53
C GLU A 102 -0.24 4.42 21.71
N TYR A 103 0.07 3.83 22.85
CA TYR A 103 -0.79 3.88 24.04
C TYR A 103 -1.01 5.32 24.53
N ASP A 104 -0.01 6.19 24.37
CA ASP A 104 -0.06 7.60 24.78
C ASP A 104 -0.99 8.46 23.91
N ARG A 105 -1.45 7.96 22.76
CA ARG A 105 -2.46 8.62 21.91
C ARG A 105 -3.89 8.42 22.41
N PHE A 106 -4.12 7.50 23.35
CA PHE A 106 -5.43 7.27 23.93
C PHE A 106 -5.68 8.25 25.08
N GLU A 107 -6.84 8.88 25.07
CA GLU A 107 -7.31 9.77 26.14
C GLU A 107 -8.42 9.09 26.94
N ASN A 108 -8.64 9.54 28.18
CA ASN A 108 -9.70 9.03 29.06
C ASN A 108 -9.63 7.52 29.30
N VAL A 109 -8.41 7.00 29.43
CA VAL A 109 -8.16 5.58 29.70
C VAL A 109 -8.42 5.31 31.19
N GLU A 110 -9.42 4.47 31.49
CA GLU A 110 -9.90 4.22 32.85
C GLU A 110 -9.80 2.73 33.18
N TYR A 111 -9.26 2.40 34.35
CA TYR A 111 -9.21 1.02 34.78
C TYR A 111 -10.61 0.37 34.81
N LEU A 112 -10.75 -0.77 34.14
CA LEU A 112 -11.98 -1.57 34.12
C LEU A 112 -11.88 -2.79 35.05
N ALA A 113 -10.88 -3.64 34.84
CA ALA A 113 -10.74 -4.89 35.57
C ALA A 113 -9.33 -5.49 35.45
N LYS A 114 -8.97 -6.38 36.39
CA LYS A 114 -7.76 -7.19 36.31
C LYS A 114 -8.10 -8.67 36.43
N GLY A 115 -7.64 -9.47 35.47
CA GLY A 115 -7.78 -10.93 35.44
C GLY A 115 -6.43 -11.64 35.52
N GLY A 116 -6.44 -12.97 35.39
CA GLY A 116 -5.23 -13.80 35.47
C GLY A 116 -4.21 -13.54 34.35
N PHE A 117 -4.65 -12.99 33.21
CA PHE A 117 -3.81 -12.79 32.03
C PHE A 117 -3.56 -11.32 31.67
N GLY A 118 -4.05 -10.36 32.47
CA GLY A 118 -3.84 -8.95 32.19
C GLY A 118 -4.75 -7.99 32.94
N THR A 119 -4.48 -6.71 32.73
CA THR A 119 -5.29 -5.59 33.19
C THR A 119 -5.99 -4.97 31.99
N ILE A 120 -7.27 -4.67 32.14
CA ILE A 120 -8.09 -3.95 31.16
C ILE A 120 -8.25 -2.53 31.68
N TYR A 121 -7.92 -1.58 30.81
CA TYR A 121 -8.16 -0.15 30.95
C TYR A 121 -9.10 0.32 29.83
#